data_AF-A0A803VZN2-F1
#
_entry.id   AF-A0A803VZN2-F1
#
_cell.length_a   1.000
_cell.length_b   1.000
_cell.length_c   1.000
_cell.angle_alpha   90.00
_cell.angle_beta   90.00
_cell.angle_gamma   90.00
#
_symmetry.space_group_name_H-M   'P 1'
#
loop_
_entity.id
_entity.type
_entity.pdbx_description
1 polymer ?
#
loop_
_entity_poly.entity_id
_entity_poly.type
_entity_poly.pdbx_seq_one_letter_code
_entity_poly.pdbx_strand_id
1 'polypeptide(L)' 'MEFHPTGCSGAVPDHSDLSVQLRQARQGGVQHLSWKYIWRTYHLTYNGEKLADDRKKLREYGIRNRDEVSFIKKLRK' A
#
# COMPACT_ATOMS: atom_id res chain seq x y z
N MET A 1 24.30 -27.88 36.77
CA MET A 1 24.65 -26.95 35.67
C MET A 1 23.34 -26.65 34.96
N GLU A 2 22.73 -25.54 35.36
CA GLU A 2 21.52 -24.99 34.77
C GLU A 2 21.86 -24.45 33.38
N PHE A 3 21.05 -24.80 32.39
CA PHE A 3 20.99 -24.07 31.13
C PHE A 3 19.52 -23.75 30.84
N HIS A 4 19.12 -22.54 31.22
CA HIS A 4 17.88 -21.93 30.78
C HIS A 4 17.99 -21.58 29.28
N PRO A 5 17.01 -21.92 28.43
CA PRO A 5 16.87 -21.26 27.15
C PRO A 5 16.02 -20.00 27.32
N THR A 6 16.70 -18.86 27.26
CA THR A 6 16.12 -17.52 27.21
C THR A 6 15.12 -17.43 26.06
N GLY A 7 13.91 -16.95 26.36
CA GLY A 7 12.86 -16.73 25.36
C GLY A 7 13.28 -15.74 24.29
N CYS A 8 13.39 -16.21 23.05
CA CYS A 8 13.42 -15.34 21.88
C CYS A 8 11.98 -14.97 21.52
N SER A 9 11.51 -13.83 22.05
CA SER A 9 10.30 -13.17 21.53
C SER A 9 10.63 -12.51 20.18
N GLY A 10 10.75 -13.34 19.14
CA GLY A 10 10.79 -12.90 17.76
C GLY A 10 9.37 -12.80 17.25
N ALA A 11 8.91 -11.59 16.92
CA ALA A 11 7.66 -11.41 16.20
C ALA A 11 7.71 -12.27 14.92
N VAL A 12 6.87 -13.32 14.88
CA VAL A 12 6.74 -14.19 13.71
C VAL A 12 6.12 -13.33 12.61
N PRO A 13 6.81 -13.06 11.49
CA PRO A 13 6.23 -12.27 10.41
C PRO A 13 5.07 -13.07 9.81
N ASP A 14 3.91 -12.41 9.70
CA ASP A 14 2.71 -12.99 9.11
C ASP A 14 3.03 -13.53 7.71
N HIS A 15 2.55 -14.73 7.40
CA HIS A 15 2.86 -15.47 6.17
C HIS A 15 2.47 -14.69 4.89
N SER A 16 1.59 -13.69 4.99
CA SER A 16 1.23 -12.85 3.84
C SER A 16 2.32 -11.84 3.42
N ASP A 17 3.13 -11.35 4.36
CA ASP A 17 4.12 -10.27 4.15
C ASP A 17 5.40 -10.76 3.43
N LEU A 18 5.77 -12.03 3.66
CA LEU A 18 6.97 -12.63 3.08
C LEU A 18 6.89 -12.72 1.54
N SER A 19 5.69 -12.98 1.02
CA SER A 19 5.46 -13.21 -0.41
C SER A 19 5.71 -11.94 -1.24
N VAL A 20 5.30 -10.78 -0.71
CA VAL A 20 5.47 -9.48 -1.34
C VAL A 20 6.95 -9.07 -1.32
N GLN A 21 7.61 -9.25 -0.18
CA GLN A 21 9.01 -8.90 0.03
C GLN A 21 9.96 -9.74 -0.85
N LEU A 22 9.74 -11.06 -0.91
CA LEU A 22 10.54 -11.98 -1.73
C LEU A 22 10.38 -11.71 -3.23
N ARG A 23 9.18 -11.33 -3.68
CA ARG A 23 8.94 -10.97 -5.09
C ARG A 23 9.66 -9.67 -5.48
N GLN A 24 9.65 -8.67 -4.60
CA GLN A 24 10.32 -7.39 -4.83
C GLN A 24 11.85 -7.53 -4.85
N ALA A 25 12.41 -8.33 -3.94
CA ALA A 25 13.86 -8.58 -3.90
C ALA A 25 14.40 -9.21 -5.19
N ARG A 26 13.63 -10.11 -5.83
CA ARG A 26 14.00 -10.81 -7.07
C ARG A 26 13.97 -9.93 -8.33
N GLN A 27 13.31 -8.77 -8.29
CA GLN A 27 13.13 -7.87 -9.44
C GLN A 27 14.12 -6.68 -9.47
N GLY A 28 15.19 -6.71 -8.66
CA GLY A 28 16.24 -5.68 -8.70
C GLY A 28 16.16 -4.61 -7.61
N GLY A 29 15.63 -4.97 -6.44
CA GLY A 29 15.69 -4.13 -5.24
C GLY A 29 14.39 -3.39 -4.95
N VAL A 30 14.13 -3.17 -3.65
CA VAL A 30 12.99 -2.40 -3.15
C VAL A 30 13.09 -0.99 -3.72
N GLN A 31 12.32 -0.69 -4.76
CA GLN A 31 12.09 0.70 -5.14
C GLN A 31 11.43 1.37 -3.93
N HIS A 32 12.15 2.27 -3.25
CA HIS A 32 11.63 3.01 -2.11
C HIS A 32 10.57 4.00 -2.58
N LEU A 33 9.35 3.50 -2.78
CA LEU A 33 8.22 4.33 -3.13
C LEU A 33 7.79 5.10 -1.90
N SER A 34 7.91 6.42 -1.94
CA SER A 34 7.33 7.28 -0.91
C SER A 34 5.83 7.40 -1.15
N TRP A 35 5.04 6.52 -0.53
CA TRP A 35 3.58 6.63 -0.54
C TRP A 35 3.11 8.00 -0.03
N LYS A 36 3.80 8.57 0.95
CA LYS A 36 3.59 9.95 1.40
C LYS A 36 3.73 10.96 0.25
N TYR A 37 4.75 10.82 -0.60
CA TYR A 37 4.90 11.67 -1.78
C TYR A 37 3.78 11.45 -2.79
N ILE A 38 3.39 10.21 -3.06
CA ILE A 38 2.31 9.89 -4.00
C ILE A 38 1.01 10.53 -3.55
N TRP A 39 0.55 10.28 -2.33
CA TRP A 39 -0.72 10.81 -1.82
C TRP A 39 -0.72 12.33 -1.71
N ARG A 40 0.44 12.95 -1.44
CA ARG A 40 0.57 14.41 -1.48
C ARG A 40 0.48 14.96 -2.91
N THR A 41 1.01 14.25 -3.91
CA THR A 41 1.22 14.77 -5.27
C THR A 41 0.09 14.42 -6.24
N TYR A 42 -0.61 13.31 -6.02
CA TYR A 42 -1.63 12.78 -6.92
C TYR A 42 -2.99 12.63 -6.21
N HIS A 43 -4.07 12.66 -6.99
CA HIS A 43 -5.38 12.16 -6.58
C HIS A 43 -5.70 10.88 -7.34
N LEU A 44 -6.48 10.00 -6.72
CA LEU A 44 -7.19 8.97 -7.46
C LEU A 44 -8.43 9.58 -8.12
N THR A 45 -8.70 9.16 -9.35
CA THR A 45 -9.89 9.52 -10.09
C THR A 45 -10.57 8.30 -10.68
N TYR A 46 -11.89 8.33 -10.67
CA TYR A 46 -12.77 7.38 -11.32
C TYR A 46 -13.83 8.15 -12.10
N ASN A 47 -13.98 7.87 -13.39
CA ASN A 47 -14.94 8.55 -14.27
C ASN A 47 -14.90 10.10 -14.18
N GLY A 48 -13.70 10.67 -14.01
CA GLY A 48 -13.51 12.12 -13.86
C GLY A 48 -13.80 12.69 -12.45
N GLU A 49 -14.39 11.91 -11.55
CA GLU A 49 -14.57 12.28 -10.14
C GLU A 49 -13.30 11.97 -9.33
N LYS A 50 -12.88 12.92 -8.48
CA LYS A 50 -11.74 12.72 -7.56
C LYS A 50 -12.22 12.00 -6.30
N LEU A 51 -11.51 10.94 -5.94
CA LEU A 51 -11.69 10.24 -4.67
C LEU A 51 -10.94 11.01 -3.58
N ALA A 52 -11.57 12.08 -3.08
CA ALA A 52 -10.97 12.99 -2.10
C ALA A 52 -11.59 12.89 -0.69
N ASP A 53 -12.68 12.13 -0.54
CA ASP A 53 -13.33 11.89 0.75
C ASP A 53 -12.97 10.50 1.28
N ASP A 54 -12.14 10.46 2.31
CA ASP A 54 -11.68 9.23 2.95
C ASP A 54 -12.80 8.48 3.72
N ARG A 55 -13.95 9.13 3.97
CA ARG A 55 -15.09 8.53 4.67
C ARG A 55 -16.12 7.92 3.74
N LYS A 56 -16.13 8.32 2.46
CA LYS A 56 -17.06 7.82 1.45
C LYS A 56 -16.58 6.46 0.93
N LYS A 57 -17.45 5.46 0.93
CA LYS A 57 -17.08 4.11 0.45
C LYS A 57 -16.90 4.12 -1.06
N LEU A 58 -15.97 3.30 -1.57
CA LEU A 58 -15.75 3.14 -3.02
C LEU A 58 -17.04 2.77 -3.80
N ARG A 59 -17.93 1.99 -3.18
CA ARG A 59 -19.23 1.62 -3.78
C ARG A 59 -20.15 2.84 -3.99
N GLU A 60 -20.03 3.86 -3.15
CA GLU A 60 -20.80 5.11 -3.27
C GLU A 60 -20.26 6.01 -4.39
N TYR A 61 -19.03 5.76 -4.85
CA TYR A 61 -18.50 6.29 -6.12
C TYR A 61 -18.87 5.41 -7.33
N GLY A 62 -19.61 4.32 -7.13
CA GLY A 62 -19.94 3.35 -8.18
C GLY A 62 -18.82 2.36 -8.54
N ILE A 63 -17.69 2.40 -7.82
CA ILE A 63 -16.53 1.56 -8.11
C ILE A 63 -16.81 0.13 -7.67
N ARG A 64 -16.63 -0.82 -8.60
CA ARG A 64 -16.78 -2.25 -8.39
C ARG A 64 -15.46 -2.98 -8.53
N ASN A 65 -15.45 -4.25 -8.13
CA ASN A 65 -14.28 -5.10 -8.36
C ASN A 65 -14.00 -5.18 -9.87
N ARG A 66 -12.71 -5.11 -10.24
CA ARG A 66 -12.19 -5.05 -11.62
C ARG A 66 -12.36 -3.71 -12.35
N ASP A 67 -12.93 -2.70 -11.70
CA ASP A 67 -12.90 -1.35 -12.25
C ASP A 67 -11.49 -0.75 -12.15
N GLU A 68 -11.14 0.08 -13.13
CA GLU A 68 -9.87 0.78 -13.16
C GLU A 68 -10.01 2.18 -12.54
N VAL A 69 -9.01 2.57 -11.75
CA VAL A 69 -8.86 3.92 -11.22
C VAL A 69 -7.52 4.47 -11.68
N SER A 70 -7.47 5.77 -11.94
CA SER A 70 -6.26 6.43 -12.45
C SER A 70 -5.71 7.43 -11.44
N PHE A 71 -4.39 7.59 -11.44
CA PHE A 71 -3.74 8.69 -10.73
C PHE A 71 -3.70 9.93 -11.62
N ILE A 72 -4.20 11.06 -11.10
CA ILE A 72 -4.05 12.37 -11.73
C ILE A 72 -3.14 13.26 -10.88
N LYS A 73 -2.20 13.96 -11.53
CA LYS A 73 -1.29 14.89 -10.85
C LYS A 73 -2.08 16.12 -10.38
N LYS A 74 -1.86 16.53 -9.13
CA LYS A 74 -2.41 17.80 -8.62
C LYS A 74 -1.73 18.94 -9.36
N LEU A 75 -2.51 19.79 -10.03
CA LEU A 75 -2.00 21.05 -10.55
C LEU A 75 -1.57 21.92 -9.36
N ARG A 76 -0.29 22.29 -9.32
CA ARG A 76 0.21 23.31 -8.39
C ARG A 76 -0.02 24.66 -9.08
N LYS A 77 -0.61 25.62 -8.36
CA LYS A 77 -0.57 27.03 -8.77
C LYS A 77 0.87 27.54 -8.70
#